data_AF-A0A7X9FU20-F1
#
_entry.id   AF-A0A7X9FU20-F1
#
_cell.length_a   1.000
_cell.length_b   1.000
_cell.length_c   1.000
_cell.angle_alpha   90.00
_cell.angle_beta   90.00
_cell.angle_gamma   90.00
#
_symmetry.space_group_name_H-M   'P 1'
#
loop_
_entity.id
_entity.type
_entity.pdbx_description
1 polymer ?
#
loop_
_entity_poly.entity_id
_entity_poly.type
_entity_poly.pdbx_seq_one_letter_code
_entity_poly.pdbx_strand_id
1 'polypeptide(L)' 'MKNLILLTILIFLLPFNAHAYLDPGSGSMILQLIVAGVAGLFVGLKFFWGRIVAFFKGSKPDDRNKE' A
#
# COMPACT_ATOMS: atom_id res chain seq x y z
N MET A 1 -22.48 -43.44 21.21
CA MET A 1 -21.13 -42.85 21.44
C MET A 1 -20.20 -43.01 20.23
N LYS A 2 -20.00 -44.23 19.69
CA LYS A 2 -19.18 -44.46 18.47
C LYS A 2 -19.57 -43.58 17.28
N ASN A 3 -20.87 -43.43 17.00
CA ASN A 3 -21.33 -42.60 15.88
C ASN A 3 -21.07 -41.11 16.10
N LEU A 4 -21.05 -40.66 17.36
CA LEU A 4 -20.71 -39.27 17.71
C LEU A 4 -19.23 -39.02 17.46
N ILE A 5 -18.37 -39.96 17.87
CA ILE A 5 -16.92 -39.92 17.63
C ILE A 5 -16.64 -39.93 16.11
N LEU A 6 -17.34 -40.78 15.35
CA LEU A 6 -17.20 -40.86 13.90
C LEU A 6 -17.60 -39.54 13.22
N LEU A 7 -18.68 -38.91 13.70
CA LEU A 7 -19.14 -37.61 13.21
C LEU A 7 -18.11 -36.50 13.50
N THR A 8 -17.54 -36.49 14.71
CA THR A 8 -16.49 -35.53 15.08
C THR A 8 -15.24 -35.68 14.21
N ILE A 9 -14.80 -36.92 13.96
CA ILE A 9 -13.66 -37.19 13.08
C ILE A 9 -13.96 -36.73 11.65
N LEU A 10 -15.16 -37.00 11.14
CA LEU A 10 -15.58 -36.60 9.80
C LEU A 10 -15.61 -35.07 9.63
N ILE A 11 -16.03 -34.33 10.65
CA ILE A 11 -16.06 -32.86 10.64
C ILE A 11 -14.64 -32.27 10.57
N PHE A 12 -13.67 -32.86 11.27
CA PHE A 12 -12.27 -32.42 11.24
C PHE A 12 -11.54 -32.76 9.93
N LEU A 13 -12.04 -33.74 9.17
CA LEU A 13 -11.49 -34.14 7.87
C LEU A 13 -12.03 -33.32 6.70
N LEU A 14 -13.05 -32.49 6.91
CA LEU A 14 -13.56 -31.58 5.88
C LEU A 14 -12.53 -30.48 5.61
N PRO A 15 -12.07 -30.31 4.36
CA PRO A 15 -11.15 -29.23 4.02
C PRO A 15 -11.89 -27.90 4.17
N PHE A 16 -11.53 -27.13 5.21
CA PHE A 16 -11.95 -25.74 5.32
C PHE A 16 -11.04 -24.91 4.42
N ASN A 17 -11.62 -24.10 3.52
CA ASN A 17 -10.85 -23.16 2.70
C ASN A 17 -10.21 -22.12 3.63
N ALA A 18 -8.96 -22.35 4.03
CA ALA A 18 -8.18 -21.35 4.72
C ALA A 18 -7.82 -20.28 3.70
N HIS A 19 -8.58 -19.17 3.67
CA HIS A 19 -8.21 -17.94 2.99
C HIS A 19 -7.05 -17.25 3.73
N ALA A 20 -6.00 -18.01 4.07
CA ALA A 20 -4.78 -17.45 4.62
C ALA A 20 -4.13 -16.62 3.51
N TYR A 21 -4.27 -15.30 3.62
CA TYR A 21 -3.69 -14.26 2.77
C TYR A 21 -2.15 -14.21 2.81
N LEU A 22 -1.53 -15.33 3.18
CA LEU A 22 -0.10 -15.49 3.46
C LEU A 22 0.41 -16.71 2.71
N ASP A 23 0.18 -16.75 1.40
CA ASP A 23 1.22 -17.32 0.54
C ASP A 23 2.49 -16.50 0.84
N PRO A 24 3.64 -17.08 1.23
CA PRO A 24 4.86 -16.34 1.58
C PRO A 24 5.30 -15.30 0.53
N GLY A 25 4.86 -15.44 -0.73
CA GLY A 25 5.01 -14.42 -1.78
C GLY A 25 4.16 -13.15 -1.57
N SER A 26 2.93 -13.28 -1.07
CA SER A 26 1.97 -12.17 -0.90
C SER A 26 2.37 -11.19 0.21
N GLY A 27 2.92 -11.70 1.32
CA GLY A 27 3.43 -10.86 2.40
C GLY A 27 4.61 -9.99 1.97
N SER A 28 5.50 -10.53 1.13
CA SER A 28 6.66 -9.81 0.58
C SER A 28 6.26 -8.69 -0.38
N MET A 29 5.19 -8.89 -1.16
CA MET A 29 4.69 -7.91 -2.13
C MET A 29 4.22 -6.61 -1.45
N ILE A 30 3.56 -6.71 -0.30
CA ILE A 30 3.11 -5.54 0.47
C ILE A 30 4.31 -4.73 0.95
N LEU A 31 5.34 -5.39 1.50
CA LEU A 31 6.56 -4.72 1.94
C LEU A 31 7.29 -4.06 0.77
N GLN A 32 7.37 -4.73 -0.37
CA GLN A 32 7.94 -4.17 -1.60
C GLN A 32 7.19 -2.92 -2.08
N LEU A 33 5.85 -2.96 -2.07
CA LEU A 33 5.02 -1.81 -2.44
C LEU A 33 5.22 -0.63 -1.49
N ILE A 34 5.35 -0.88 -0.19
CA ILE A 34 5.63 0.17 0.79
C ILE A 34 7.00 0.80 0.51
N VAL A 35 8.04 0.00 0.35
CA VAL A 35 9.40 0.49 0.07
C VAL A 35 9.45 1.25 -1.25
N ALA A 36 8.89 0.69 -2.32
CA ALA A 36 8.83 1.33 -3.62
C ALA A 36 8.03 2.63 -3.60
N GLY A 37 6.90 2.66 -2.88
CA GLY A 37 6.07 3.85 -2.71
C GLY A 37 6.81 4.97 -1.97
N VAL A 38 7.49 4.64 -0.87
CA VAL A 38 8.28 5.62 -0.09
C VAL A 38 9.46 6.14 -0.92
N ALA A 39 10.22 5.25 -1.57
CA ALA A 39 11.33 5.63 -2.43
C ALA A 39 10.86 6.51 -3.61
N GLY A 40 9.78 6.12 -4.27
CA GLY A 40 9.16 6.88 -5.35
C GLY A 40 8.68 8.26 -4.90
N LEU A 41 8.10 8.37 -3.70
CA LEU A 41 7.68 9.64 -3.12
C LEU A 41 8.87 10.58 -2.90
N PHE A 42 9.95 10.09 -2.30
CA PHE A 42 11.15 10.90 -2.07
C PHE A 42 11.79 11.38 -3.37
N VAL A 43 11.95 10.49 -4.35
CA VAL A 43 12.50 10.83 -5.67
C VAL A 43 11.58 11.83 -6.38
N GLY A 44 10.27 11.60 -6.34
CA GLY A 44 9.28 12.52 -6.90
C GLY A 44 9.37 13.90 -6.26
N LEU A 45 9.35 14.00 -4.94
CA LEU A 45 9.50 15.26 -4.21
C LEU A 45 10.80 15.98 -4.59
N LYS A 46 11.92 15.25 -4.68
CA LYS A 46 13.23 15.80 -5.06
C LYS A 46 13.21 16.36 -6.49
N PHE A 47 12.60 15.63 -7.43
CA PHE A 47 12.54 16.03 -8.84
C PHE A 47 11.59 17.22 -9.07
N PHE A 48 10.44 17.22 -8.40
CA PHE A 48 9.40 18.25 -8.56
C PHE A 48 9.51 19.42 -7.57
N TRP A 49 10.53 19.43 -6.70
CA TRP A 49 10.67 20.43 -5.62
C TRP A 49 10.48 21.87 -6.11
N GLY A 50 11.10 22.25 -7.23
CA GLY A 50 10.98 23.59 -7.80
C GLY A 50 9.55 23.95 -8.22
N ARG A 51 8.81 23.01 -8.80
CA ARG A 51 7.40 23.20 -9.18
C ARG A 51 6.49 23.26 -7.96
N ILE A 52 6.74 22.42 -6.96
CA ILE A 52 6.03 22.45 -5.68
C ILE A 52 6.21 23.82 -5.02
N VAL A 53 7.46 24.27 -4.88
CA VAL A 53 7.77 25.59 -4.31
C VAL A 53 7.14 26.72 -5.12
N ALA A 54 7.21 26.67 -6.46
CA ALA A 54 6.59 27.69 -7.31
C ALA A 54 5.06 27.72 -7.17
N PHE A 55 4.42 26.56 -7.04
CA PHE A 55 2.98 26.45 -6.79
C PHE A 55 2.58 27.08 -5.45
N PHE A 56 3.37 26.86 -4.39
CA PHE A 56 3.12 27.49 -3.09
C PHE A 56 3.51 28.97 -3.04
N LYS A 57 4.47 29.42 -3.84
CA LYS A 57 4.97 30.80 -3.79
C LYS A 57 3.99 31.81 -4.38
N GLY A 58 3.07 31.37 -5.24
CA GLY A 58 2.09 32.22 -5.92
C GLY A 58 2.79 33.21 -6.86
N SER A 59 2.31 33.34 -8.09
CA SER A 59 2.79 34.40 -8.97
C SER A 59 2.45 35.75 -8.33
N LYS A 60 3.42 36.41 -7.68
CA LYS A 60 3.27 37.83 -7.35
C LYS A 60 3.06 38.56 -8.69
N PRO A 61 1.98 39.33 -8.85
CA PRO A 61 1.88 40.24 -9.99
C PRO A 61 3.07 41.20 -9.88
N ASP A 62 3.92 41.25 -10.90
CA ASP A 62 4.98 42.26 -10.99
C ASP A 62 4.31 43.59 -11.34
N ASP A 63 3.86 44.32 -10.31
CA ASP A 63 3.36 45.70 -10.43
C ASP A 63 4.54 46.67 -10.65
N ARG A 64 5.29 46.48 -11.74
CA ARG A 64 6.45 47.34 -12.11
C ARG A 64 6.35 47.94 -13.51
N ASN A 65 5.14 48.32 -13.93
CA ASN A 65 5.00 49.20 -15.09
C ASN A 65 3.80 50.13 -14.92
N LYS A 66 3.98 51.14 -14.07
CA LYS A 66 3.18 52.37 -14.02
C LYS A 66 4.13 53.54 -13.75
N GLU A 67 4.98 53.83 -14.73
CA GLU A 67 5.67 55.12 -14.87
C GLU A 67 5.47 55.62 -16.30
#